data_AF-A0A7W0W2R2-F1
#
_entry.id   AF-A0A7W0W2R2-F1
#
_cell.length_a   1.000
_cell.length_b   1.000
_cell.length_c   1.000
_cell.angle_alpha   90.00
_cell.angle_beta   90.00
_cell.angle_gamma   90.00
#
_symmetry.space_group_name_H-M   'P 1'
#
loop_
_entity.id
_entity.type
_entity.pdbx_description
1 polymer ?
#
loop_
_entity_poly.entity_id
_entity_poly.type
_entity_poly.pdbx_seq_one_letter_code
_entity_poly.pdbx_strand_id
1 'polypeptide(L)'
;MLRNLFPESIFGRKLNPNAERRLRLSQARAEETIIRGHVDNALMFVDTLAEDLSFDRAIDTYIRVMGIPEPLASTVATRALVSLGRDLVPFRRRAIQEGQENPDTKPRLRLDDQAARARDVSR
;
A
#
# COMPACT_ATOMS: atom_id res chain seq x y z
N MET A 1 -39.03 8.57 -28.34
CA MET A 1 -38.99 10.01 -28.03
C MET A 1 -38.84 10.24 -26.52
N LEU A 2 -37.63 10.10 -25.94
CA LEU A 2 -37.36 10.39 -24.51
C LEU A 2 -35.86 10.67 -24.26
N ARG A 3 -35.18 11.38 -25.18
CA ARG A 3 -33.71 11.59 -25.14
C ARG A 3 -33.33 13.03 -24.80
N ASN A 4 -33.93 13.65 -23.77
CA ASN A 4 -33.58 15.02 -23.34
C ASN A 4 -33.97 15.35 -21.87
N LEU A 5 -34.05 14.38 -20.98
CA LEU A 5 -34.42 14.61 -19.57
C LEU A 5 -33.25 14.98 -18.64
N PHE A 6 -32.03 15.11 -19.15
CA PHE A 6 -30.88 15.51 -18.34
C PHE A 6 -30.21 16.78 -18.92
N PRO A 7 -30.07 17.86 -18.15
CA PRO A 7 -29.39 19.06 -18.60
C PRO A 7 -27.91 18.77 -18.87
N GLU A 8 -27.37 19.26 -20.00
CA GLU A 8 -25.97 19.07 -20.42
C GLU A 8 -24.93 19.66 -19.45
N SER A 9 -25.35 20.48 -18.47
CA SER A 9 -24.50 20.86 -17.35
C SER A 9 -25.33 21.09 -16.09
N ILE A 10 -25.04 20.35 -15.02
CA ILE A 10 -25.55 20.68 -13.66
C ILE A 10 -24.96 22.03 -13.17
N PHE A 11 -23.83 22.46 -13.77
CA PHE A 11 -23.16 23.72 -13.46
C PHE A 11 -22.90 24.54 -14.73
N GLY A 12 -23.89 25.30 -15.18
CA GLY A 12 -23.82 26.10 -16.41
C GLY A 12 -22.88 27.32 -16.38
N ARG A 13 -22.04 27.49 -15.35
CA ARG A 13 -21.11 28.62 -15.24
C ARG A 13 -19.72 28.16 -14.80
N LYS A 14 -18.69 28.62 -15.53
CA LYS A 14 -17.28 28.46 -15.14
C LYS A 14 -17.06 29.09 -13.75
N LEU A 15 -16.39 28.36 -12.86
CA LEU A 15 -15.99 28.89 -11.56
C LEU A 15 -15.04 30.09 -11.74
N ASN A 16 -15.11 31.07 -10.85
CA ASN A 16 -14.06 32.10 -10.78
C ASN A 16 -12.71 31.42 -10.44
N PRO A 17 -11.57 31.87 -11.01
CA PRO A 17 -10.24 31.30 -10.75
C PRO A 17 -9.91 31.03 -9.28
N ASN A 18 -10.37 31.85 -8.33
CA ASN A 18 -10.15 31.60 -6.90
C ASN A 18 -10.95 30.37 -6.41
N ALA A 19 -12.22 30.27 -6.80
CA ALA A 19 -13.05 29.12 -6.45
C ALA A 19 -12.52 27.82 -7.06
N GLU A 20 -12.03 27.87 -8.30
CA GLU A 20 -11.40 26.72 -8.96
C GLU A 20 -10.12 26.27 -8.23
N ARG A 21 -9.26 27.21 -7.82
CA ARG A 21 -8.06 26.90 -7.02
C ARG A 21 -8.41 26.24 -5.69
N ARG A 22 -9.42 26.75 -4.98
CA ARG A 22 -9.88 26.13 -3.72
C ARG A 22 -10.45 24.74 -3.94
N LEU A 23 -11.22 24.54 -5.00
CA LEU A 23 -11.76 23.23 -5.35
C LEU A 23 -10.64 22.22 -5.60
N ARG A 24 -9.62 22.58 -6.40
CA ARG A 24 -8.45 21.71 -6.67
C ARG A 24 -7.70 21.35 -5.38
N LEU A 25 -7.54 22.29 -4.45
CA LEU A 25 -6.92 22.01 -3.14
C LEU A 25 -7.75 21.03 -2.30
N SER A 26 -9.07 21.22 -2.25
CA SER A 26 -9.97 20.32 -1.54
C SER A 26 -9.99 18.93 -2.16
N GLN A 27 -9.99 18.85 -3.50
CA GLN A 27 -9.91 17.60 -4.24
C GLN A 27 -8.61 16.86 -3.91
N ALA A 28 -7.46 17.52 -4.00
CA ALA A 28 -6.16 16.92 -3.68
C ALA A 28 -6.11 16.40 -2.22
N ARG A 29 -6.70 17.12 -1.28
CA ARG A 29 -6.82 16.67 0.13
C ARG A 29 -7.70 15.45 0.28
N ALA A 30 -8.81 15.39 -0.47
CA ALA A 30 -9.70 14.24 -0.46
C ALA A 30 -9.02 13.00 -1.04
N GLU A 31 -8.36 13.14 -2.19
CA GLU A 31 -7.58 12.08 -2.83
C GLU A 31 -6.49 11.54 -1.88
N GLU A 32 -5.72 12.42 -1.24
CA GLU A 32 -4.69 12.02 -0.27
C GLU A 32 -5.29 11.33 0.96
N THR A 33 -6.48 11.76 1.41
CA THR A 33 -7.17 11.14 2.54
C THR A 33 -7.64 9.72 2.21
N ILE A 34 -8.12 9.50 0.99
CA ILE A 34 -8.50 8.17 0.49
C ILE A 34 -7.28 7.25 0.44
N ILE A 35 -6.16 7.74 -0.12
CA ILE A 35 -4.91 6.97 -0.17
C ILE A 35 -4.47 6.57 1.24
N ARG A 36 -4.40 7.52 2.18
CA ARG A 36 -4.02 7.24 3.57
C ARG A 36 -4.92 6.18 4.20
N GLY A 37 -6.24 6.31 4.05
CA GLY A 37 -7.19 5.33 4.60
C GLY A 37 -6.97 3.93 4.04
N HIS A 38 -6.68 3.79 2.74
CA HIS A 38 -6.34 2.48 2.17
C HIS A 38 -5.01 1.93 2.66
N VAL A 39 -3.99 2.78 2.85
CA VAL A 39 -2.70 2.34 3.40
C VAL A 39 -2.87 1.84 4.83
N ASP A 40 -3.57 2.58 5.69
CA ASP A 40 -3.82 2.19 7.08
C ASP A 40 -4.57 0.86 7.14
N ASN A 41 -5.63 0.71 6.34
CA ASN A 41 -6.40 -0.54 6.25
C ASN A 41 -5.56 -1.72 5.69
N ALA A 42 -4.69 -1.47 4.71
CA ALA A 42 -3.82 -2.50 4.15
C ALA A 42 -2.81 -3.01 5.18
N LEU A 43 -2.25 -2.10 5.99
CA LEU A 43 -1.33 -2.47 7.08
C LEU A 43 -2.06 -3.29 8.15
N MET A 44 -3.27 -2.88 8.55
CA MET A 44 -4.10 -3.69 9.45
C MET A 44 -4.38 -5.09 8.87
N PHE A 45 -4.64 -5.18 7.57
CA PHE A 45 -4.88 -6.45 6.89
C PHE A 45 -3.62 -7.33 6.87
N VAL A 46 -2.44 -6.75 6.63
CA VAL A 46 -1.14 -7.43 6.74
C VAL A 46 -0.93 -7.98 8.15
N ASP A 47 -1.12 -7.15 9.18
CA ASP A 47 -0.93 -7.55 10.57
C ASP A 47 -1.90 -8.68 10.97
N THR A 48 -3.16 -8.60 10.52
CA THR A 48 -4.18 -9.60 10.81
C THR A 48 -3.86 -10.96 10.19
N LEU A 49 -3.19 -10.98 9.03
CA LEU A 49 -2.88 -12.21 8.28
C LEU A 49 -1.40 -12.60 8.34
N ALA A 50 -0.63 -12.04 9.28
CA ALA A 50 0.82 -12.23 9.33
C ALA A 50 1.25 -13.70 9.52
N GLU A 51 0.39 -14.53 10.12
CA GLU A 51 0.64 -15.97 10.30
C GLU A 51 0.31 -16.78 9.03
N ASP A 52 -0.62 -16.30 8.20
CA ASP A 52 -1.15 -17.03 7.04
C ASP A 52 -0.49 -16.60 5.72
N LEU A 53 -0.09 -15.33 5.59
CA LEU A 53 0.39 -14.73 4.35
C LEU A 53 1.68 -13.91 4.55
N SER A 54 2.50 -13.83 3.50
CA SER A 54 3.55 -12.81 3.44
C SER A 54 2.94 -11.42 3.26
N PHE A 55 3.64 -10.38 3.73
CA PHE A 55 3.16 -9.01 3.60
C PHE A 55 2.87 -8.62 2.15
N ASP A 56 3.71 -9.02 1.18
CA ASP A 56 3.47 -8.77 -0.25
C ASP A 56 2.15 -9.37 -0.71
N ARG A 57 1.89 -10.64 -0.34
CA ARG A 57 0.65 -11.34 -0.70
C ARG A 57 -0.57 -10.76 -0.01
N ALA A 58 -0.44 -10.31 1.22
CA ALA A 58 -1.52 -9.66 1.95
C ALA A 58 -1.88 -8.30 1.32
N ILE A 59 -0.89 -7.49 0.92
CA ILE A 59 -1.11 -6.22 0.21
C ILE A 59 -1.81 -6.45 -1.14
N ASP A 60 -1.30 -7.38 -1.96
CA ASP A 60 -1.93 -7.73 -3.23
C ASP A 60 -3.37 -8.22 -3.05
N THR A 61 -3.60 -9.02 -2.01
CA THR A 61 -4.93 -9.55 -1.69
C THR A 61 -5.87 -8.44 -1.25
N TYR A 62 -5.42 -7.52 -0.39
CA TYR A 62 -6.20 -6.36 0.03
C TYR A 62 -6.63 -5.52 -1.18
N ILE A 63 -5.69 -5.15 -2.05
CA ILE A 63 -5.96 -4.37 -3.26
C ILE A 63 -7.01 -5.04 -4.15
N ARG A 64 -6.85 -6.35 -4.37
CA ARG A 64 -7.77 -7.14 -5.19
C ARG A 64 -9.16 -7.24 -4.58
N VAL A 65 -9.26 -7.54 -3.29
CA VAL A 65 -10.54 -7.72 -2.59
C VAL A 65 -11.29 -6.39 -2.48
N MET A 66 -10.59 -5.30 -2.19
CA MET A 66 -11.17 -3.97 -2.10
C MET A 66 -11.44 -3.33 -3.47
N GLY A 67 -11.03 -3.98 -4.57
CA GLY A 67 -11.28 -3.52 -5.93
C GLY A 67 -10.64 -2.17 -6.24
N ILE A 68 -9.46 -1.90 -5.68
CA ILE A 68 -8.79 -0.60 -5.82
C ILE A 68 -8.28 -0.47 -7.27
N PRO A 69 -8.74 0.54 -8.04
CA PRO A 69 -8.33 0.69 -9.44
C PRO A 69 -6.92 1.28 -9.56
N GLU A 70 -6.27 1.07 -10.70
CA GLU A 70 -5.06 1.82 -11.06
C GLU A 70 -5.41 3.27 -11.43
N PRO A 71 -4.52 4.25 -11.16
CA PRO A 71 -3.17 4.13 -10.57
C PRO A 71 -3.14 4.13 -9.01
N LEU A 72 -4.32 4.13 -8.38
CA LEU A 72 -4.44 4.23 -6.91
C LEU A 72 -3.86 2.99 -6.23
N ALA A 73 -4.09 1.80 -6.78
CA ALA A 73 -3.55 0.54 -6.28
C ALA A 73 -2.02 0.57 -6.14
N SER A 74 -1.31 0.96 -7.21
CA SER A 74 0.14 1.11 -7.20
C SER A 74 0.63 2.08 -6.12
N THR A 75 -0.11 3.17 -5.90
CA THR A 75 0.23 4.17 -4.87
C THR A 75 0.04 3.62 -3.45
N VAL A 76 -1.06 2.91 -3.20
CA VAL A 76 -1.34 2.27 -1.91
C VAL A 76 -0.28 1.22 -1.59
N ALA A 77 0.03 0.32 -2.53
CA ALA A 77 1.05 -0.72 -2.35
C ALA A 77 2.42 -0.10 -1.99
N THR A 78 2.87 0.88 -2.78
CA THR A 78 4.16 1.54 -2.55
C THR A 78 4.23 2.18 -1.16
N ARG A 79 3.17 2.89 -0.74
CA ARG A 79 3.15 3.56 0.56
C ARG A 79 3.05 2.57 1.73
N ALA A 80 2.30 1.48 1.59
CA ALA A 80 2.26 0.42 2.59
C ALA A 80 3.65 -0.23 2.78
N LEU A 81 4.36 -0.53 1.69
CA LEU A 81 5.72 -1.06 1.75
C LEU A 81 6.70 -0.08 2.42
N VAL A 82 6.59 1.22 2.14
CA VAL A 82 7.39 2.25 2.82
C VAL A 82 7.13 2.26 4.32
N SER A 83 5.87 2.15 4.75
CA SER A 83 5.52 2.08 6.17
C SER A 83 6.09 0.82 6.84
N LEU A 84 5.91 -0.36 6.25
CA LEU A 84 6.49 -1.61 6.76
C LEU A 84 8.02 -1.54 6.86
N GLY A 85 8.67 -0.95 5.86
CA GLY A 85 10.13 -0.75 5.86
C GLY A 85 10.61 0.15 7.00
N ARG A 86 9.81 1.16 7.39
CA ARG A 86 10.12 2.04 8.52
C ARG A 86 10.01 1.32 9.86
N ASP A 87 9.19 0.29 10.00
CA ASP A 87 9.05 -0.46 11.26
C ASP A 87 10.16 -1.50 11.44
N LEU A 88 10.69 -2.03 10.34
CA LEU A 88 11.81 -2.98 10.34
C LEU A 88 13.16 -2.34 10.74
N VAL A 89 13.41 -1.09 10.36
CA VAL A 89 14.68 -0.39 10.64
C VAL A 89 14.93 -0.11 12.14
N PRO A 90 13.94 0.36 12.92
CA PRO A 90 14.03 0.51 14.37
C PRO A 90 14.22 -0.82 15.12
N PHE A 91 13.62 -1.91 14.64
CA PHE A 91 13.80 -3.23 15.25
C PHE A 91 15.26 -3.68 15.17
N ARG A 92 15.88 -3.59 13.97
CA ARG A 92 17.30 -3.90 13.79
C ARG A 92 18.22 -3.03 14.66
N ARG A 93 17.93 -1.72 14.73
CA ARG A 93 18.76 -0.80 15.52
C ARG A 93 18.72 -1.13 17.03
N ARG A 94 17.56 -1.55 17.55
CA ARG A 94 17.41 -2.00 18.95
C ARG A 94 18.13 -3.33 19.20
N ALA A 95 17.98 -4.32 18.32
CA ALA A 95 18.68 -5.61 18.45
C ALA A 95 20.22 -5.46 18.45
N ILE A 96 20.76 -4.54 17.64
CA ILE A 96 22.19 -4.19 17.62
C ILE A 96 22.61 -3.53 18.95
N GLN A 97 21.78 -2.65 19.52
CA GLN A 97 22.07 -1.94 20.77
C GLN A 97 21.94 -2.84 22.00
N GLU A 98 21.04 -3.82 21.96
CA GLU A 98 20.81 -4.81 23.03
C GLU A 98 21.82 -5.98 22.99
N GLY A 99 22.83 -5.91 22.11
CA GLY A 99 23.97 -6.84 22.10
C GLY A 99 23.59 -8.30 21.77
N GLN A 100 22.46 -8.52 21.10
CA GLN A 100 21.92 -9.86 20.85
C GLN A 100 22.37 -10.51 19.53
N GLU A 101 23.17 -9.85 18.70
CA GLU A 101 23.61 -10.45 17.42
C GLU A 101 25.01 -11.07 17.52
N ASN A 102 25.04 -12.40 17.44
CA ASN A 102 26.24 -13.16 17.11
C ASN A 102 26.54 -12.95 15.60
N PRO A 103 27.63 -12.27 15.22
CA PRO A 103 27.87 -11.77 13.85
C PRO A 103 28.00 -12.87 12.77
N ASP A 104 28.13 -14.13 13.17
CA ASP A 104 28.21 -15.28 12.26
C ASP A 104 26.85 -15.86 11.83
N THR A 105 25.74 -15.37 12.38
CA THR A 105 24.41 -15.85 12.00
C THR A 105 23.89 -15.01 10.85
N LYS A 106 24.21 -15.40 9.61
CA LYS A 106 23.54 -14.83 8.43
C LYS A 106 22.01 -14.95 8.63
N PRO A 107 21.25 -13.87 8.41
CA PRO A 107 19.80 -13.90 8.61
C PRO A 107 19.19 -14.96 7.70
N ARG A 108 18.44 -15.92 8.26
CA ARG A 108 17.66 -16.89 7.46
C ARG A 108 16.58 -16.11 6.72
N LEU A 109 16.86 -15.75 5.49
CA LEU A 109 15.90 -15.12 4.60
C LEU A 109 15.03 -16.25 4.06
N ARG A 110 13.70 -16.09 3.99
CA ARG A 110 12.80 -17.10 3.38
C ARG A 110 13.17 -17.42 1.91
N LEU A 111 14.03 -16.62 1.28
CA LEU A 111 14.63 -16.89 -0.02
C LEU A 111 15.63 -18.07 0.01
N ASP A 112 16.29 -18.31 1.14
CA ASP A 112 17.26 -19.40 1.31
C ASP A 112 16.56 -20.77 1.28
N ASP A 113 15.34 -20.84 1.82
CA ASP A 113 14.51 -22.06 1.80
C ASP A 113 13.99 -22.37 0.37
N GLN A 114 13.74 -21.34 -0.45
CA GLN A 114 13.35 -21.53 -1.86
C GLN A 114 14.52 -21.94 -2.75
N ALA A 115 15.72 -21.37 -2.50
CA ALA A 115 16.94 -21.75 -3.21
C ALA A 115 17.40 -23.18 -2.87
N ALA A 116 17.20 -23.64 -1.64
CA ALA A 116 17.48 -25.02 -1.25
C ALA A 116 16.55 -26.03 -1.94
N ARG A 117 15.25 -25.73 -2.03
CA ARG A 117 14.27 -26.59 -2.73
C ARG A 117 14.52 -26.69 -4.23
N ALA A 118 14.98 -25.63 -4.88
CA ALA A 118 15.31 -25.67 -6.32
C ALA A 118 16.53 -26.57 -6.64
N ARG A 119 17.45 -26.76 -5.68
CA ARG A 119 18.65 -27.60 -5.85
C ARG A 119 18.39 -29.10 -5.70
N ASP A 120 17.38 -29.49 -4.92
CA ASP A 120 16.99 -30.89 -4.73
C ASP A 120 16.19 -31.48 -5.91
N VAL A 121 15.56 -30.63 -6.73
CA VAL A 121 14.74 -31.07 -7.88
C VAL A 121 15.57 -31.34 -9.13
N SER A 122 16.85 -30.94 -9.16
CA SER A 122 17.76 -31.11 -10.30
C SER A 122 18.85 -32.18 -10.09
N ARG A 123 18.63 -33.15 -9.20
CA ARG A 123 19.59 -34.24 -8.94
C ARG A 123 19.00 -35.62 -9.21
#